data_AF-A0A437MF71-F1
#
_entry.id   AF-A0A437MF71-F1
#
_cell.length_a   1.000
_cell.length_b   1.000
_cell.length_c   1.000
_cell.angle_alpha   90.00
_cell.angle_beta   90.00
_cell.angle_gamma   90.00
#
_symmetry.space_group_name_H-M   'P 1'
#
loop_
_entity.id
_entity.type
_entity.pdbx_description
1 polymer ?
#
loop_
_entity_poly.entity_id
_entity_poly.type
_entity_poly.pdbx_seq_one_letter_code
_entity_poly.pdbx_strand_id
1 'polypeptide(L)'
;MPDGTVVQTFDFASSFEAFDVRDPGDGGDAIRVGPWGVAIYLTQDPGGGRQYMQGVDCPAGGGWLLWRDTPRGNWMEAEVQVAITRAADECPQRWNWSATRWRLADMAWSWRDNRGGTGEVTRATIVSEHYGGRYRETADHMERFFFAERLGKVRWERWEQRGRSTRGDLDAMAAQTATRCPAGPEPAPGPTWLRVDCRHWLSFDLRPGQSIPWP
;
A
#
# COMPACT_ATOMS: atom_id res chain seq x y z
N MET A 1 18.04 4.66 -5.71
CA MET A 1 18.78 4.14 -6.88
C MET A 1 19.06 5.29 -7.86
N PRO A 2 20.02 5.17 -8.79
CA PRO A 2 20.41 6.25 -9.71
C PRO A 2 19.29 6.82 -10.58
N ASP A 3 18.16 6.12 -10.68
CA ASP A 3 16.98 6.42 -11.48
C ASP A 3 15.80 7.02 -10.68
N GLY A 4 16.00 7.36 -9.40
CA GLY A 4 14.91 7.85 -8.54
C GLY A 4 13.95 6.75 -8.06
N THR A 5 14.28 5.47 -8.25
CA THR A 5 13.52 4.35 -7.68
C THR A 5 13.78 4.23 -6.17
N VAL A 6 12.67 4.10 -5.43
CA VAL A 6 12.63 3.79 -4.00
C VAL A 6 12.05 2.39 -3.85
N VAL A 7 12.81 1.48 -3.25
CA VAL A 7 12.30 0.14 -2.93
C VAL A 7 11.87 0.14 -1.47
N GLN A 8 10.64 -0.31 -1.23
CA GLN A 8 10.17 -0.60 0.11
C GLN A 8 9.78 -2.06 0.22
N THR A 9 10.57 -2.80 1.00
CA THR A 9 10.26 -4.19 1.35
C THR A 9 9.45 -4.27 2.62
N PHE A 10 8.72 -5.37 2.79
CA PHE A 10 8.27 -5.83 4.08
C PHE A 10 8.69 -7.30 4.23
N ASP A 11 9.22 -7.60 5.40
CA ASP A 11 9.70 -8.92 5.78
C ASP A 11 8.82 -9.40 6.93
N PHE A 12 8.32 -10.63 6.83
CA PHE A 12 7.55 -11.30 7.85
C PHE A 12 8.42 -12.08 8.83
N ALA A 13 9.66 -11.64 9.07
CA ALA A 13 10.55 -12.04 10.16
C ALA A 13 10.47 -13.53 10.51
N SER A 14 10.55 -14.41 9.51
CA SER A 14 10.51 -15.85 9.75
C SER A 14 11.89 -16.41 10.09
N SER A 15 12.95 -15.69 9.69
CA SER A 15 14.35 -15.91 10.07
C SER A 15 15.17 -14.62 9.97
N PHE A 16 16.41 -14.62 10.49
CA PHE A 16 17.36 -13.52 10.32
C PHE A 16 17.76 -13.38 8.85
N GLU A 17 17.45 -12.28 8.15
CA GLU A 17 18.09 -12.03 6.85
C GLU A 17 17.96 -10.62 6.22
N ALA A 18 18.73 -10.43 5.14
CA ALA A 18 19.00 -9.18 4.42
C ALA A 18 18.11 -8.99 3.18
N PHE A 19 18.04 -7.76 2.66
CA PHE A 19 17.40 -7.43 1.38
C PHE A 19 17.84 -8.38 0.25
N ASP A 20 16.89 -8.92 -0.52
CA ASP A 20 17.06 -9.93 -1.60
C ASP A 20 17.28 -11.39 -1.12
N VAL A 21 17.19 -11.66 0.18
CA VAL A 21 17.05 -13.04 0.66
C VAL A 21 15.57 -13.31 0.96
N ARG A 22 15.05 -14.40 0.39
CA ARG A 22 13.61 -14.67 0.26
C ARG A 22 13.13 -15.62 1.34
N ASP A 23 12.45 -15.09 2.36
CA ASP A 23 11.69 -15.93 3.28
C ASP A 23 10.26 -16.18 2.76
N PRO A 24 9.69 -17.39 2.97
CA PRO A 24 8.29 -17.66 2.68
C PRO A 24 7.35 -16.74 3.45
N GLY A 25 6.67 -15.84 2.73
CA GLY A 25 5.76 -14.86 3.31
C GLY A 25 6.11 -13.43 2.92
N ASP A 26 7.38 -13.17 2.60
CA ASP A 26 7.88 -11.82 2.31
C ASP A 26 7.34 -11.20 1.02
N GLY A 27 7.43 -9.88 0.99
CA GLY A 27 7.01 -9.10 -0.17
C GLY A 27 7.49 -7.66 -0.12
N GLY A 28 6.89 -6.83 -0.97
CA GLY A 28 7.28 -5.44 -1.03
C GLY A 28 6.76 -4.77 -2.27
N ASP A 29 6.94 -3.45 -2.29
CA ASP A 29 6.65 -2.61 -3.43
C ASP A 29 7.93 -1.91 -3.88
N ALA A 30 8.20 -1.94 -5.17
CA ALA A 30 9.16 -1.04 -5.79
C ALA A 30 8.39 0.14 -6.38
N ILE A 31 8.77 1.33 -5.93
CA ILE A 31 8.13 2.59 -6.27
C ILE A 31 9.07 3.39 -7.16
N ARG A 32 8.55 3.92 -8.25
CA ARG A 32 9.29 4.80 -9.16
C ARG A 32 8.67 6.20 -9.14
N VAL A 33 9.52 7.19 -9.36
CA VAL A 33 9.13 8.58 -9.57
C VAL A 33 9.43 8.93 -11.02
N GLY A 34 8.49 9.57 -11.70
CA GLY A 34 8.63 9.98 -13.10
C GLY A 34 7.71 11.14 -13.47
N PRO A 35 7.68 11.55 -14.74
CA PRO A 35 6.82 12.64 -15.21
C PRO A 35 5.31 12.34 -15.05
N TRP A 36 4.96 11.07 -14.89
CA TRP A 36 3.60 10.58 -14.67
C TRP A 36 3.17 10.60 -13.18
N GLY A 37 4.09 10.90 -12.26
CA GLY A 37 3.88 10.92 -10.81
C GLY A 37 4.75 9.90 -10.06
N VAL A 38 4.23 9.41 -8.94
CA VAL A 38 4.81 8.34 -8.12
C VAL A 38 3.91 7.12 -8.21
N ALA A 39 4.46 5.92 -8.43
CA ALA A 39 3.69 4.70 -8.68
C ALA A 39 4.45 3.46 -8.23
N ILE A 40 3.70 2.45 -7.85
CA ILE A 40 4.21 1.08 -7.69
C ILE A 40 4.36 0.48 -9.09
N TYR A 41 5.57 0.09 -9.47
CA TYR A 41 5.82 -0.59 -10.75
C TYR A 41 6.07 -2.10 -10.59
N LEU A 42 6.33 -2.54 -9.36
CA LEU A 42 6.49 -3.95 -9.00
C LEU A 42 5.95 -4.15 -7.59
N THR A 43 5.09 -5.13 -7.42
CA THR A 43 4.72 -5.64 -6.10
C THR A 43 5.05 -7.13 -6.01
N GLN A 44 5.22 -7.60 -4.79
CA GLN A 44 5.32 -9.01 -4.48
C GLN A 44 4.44 -9.29 -3.27
N ASP A 45 3.43 -10.13 -3.48
CA ASP A 45 2.52 -10.57 -2.43
C ASP A 45 2.93 -11.94 -1.87
N PRO A 46 2.59 -12.23 -0.59
CA PRO A 46 2.73 -13.56 -0.02
C PRO A 46 2.02 -14.60 -0.89
N GLY A 47 2.77 -15.55 -1.47
CA GLY A 47 2.23 -16.62 -2.32
C GLY A 47 1.88 -16.24 -3.78
N GLY A 48 1.86 -14.95 -4.13
CA GLY A 48 1.51 -14.47 -5.48
C GLY A 48 2.68 -14.35 -6.46
N GLY A 49 3.91 -14.33 -5.93
CA GLY A 49 5.12 -14.05 -6.68
C GLY A 49 5.22 -12.58 -7.10
N ARG A 50 6.18 -12.28 -7.98
CA ARG A 50 6.38 -10.93 -8.52
C ARG A 50 5.27 -10.56 -9.50
N GLN A 51 4.79 -9.33 -9.40
CA GLN A 51 3.75 -8.74 -10.23
C GLN A 51 4.21 -7.37 -10.73
N TYR A 52 4.44 -7.24 -12.03
CA TYR A 52 4.85 -5.97 -12.64
C TYR A 52 3.62 -5.16 -13.02
N MET A 53 3.54 -3.95 -12.47
CA MET A 53 2.45 -3.00 -12.74
C MET A 53 2.86 -2.13 -13.93
N GLN A 54 2.22 -2.35 -15.08
CA GLN A 54 2.49 -1.62 -16.30
C GLN A 54 1.50 -0.46 -16.46
N GLY A 55 1.98 0.71 -16.86
CA GLY A 55 1.16 1.79 -17.40
C GLY A 55 1.10 1.74 -18.94
N VAL A 56 0.21 2.54 -19.53
CA VAL A 56 -0.05 2.53 -21.00
C VAL A 56 1.17 2.84 -21.87
N ASP A 57 2.19 3.51 -21.34
CA ASP A 57 3.43 3.83 -22.05
C ASP A 57 4.57 2.84 -21.71
N CYS A 58 4.24 1.56 -21.48
CA CYS A 58 5.22 0.50 -21.18
C CYS A 58 6.30 0.34 -22.27
N PRO A 59 7.53 -0.06 -21.89
CA PRO A 59 8.02 -0.32 -20.53
C PRO A 59 8.52 0.94 -19.79
N ALA A 60 8.51 2.10 -20.46
CA ALA A 60 9.08 3.34 -19.93
C ALA A 60 8.12 4.12 -19.00
N GLY A 61 6.83 3.79 -19.03
CA GLY A 61 5.78 4.59 -18.44
C GLY A 61 5.01 3.97 -17.28
N GLY A 62 4.80 4.79 -16.26
CA GLY A 62 3.78 4.59 -15.24
C GLY A 62 3.92 3.32 -14.41
N GLY A 63 2.78 2.94 -13.86
CA GLY A 63 2.56 1.81 -12.96
C GLY A 63 1.23 2.02 -12.27
N TRP A 64 1.06 1.36 -11.13
CA TRP A 64 -0.07 1.64 -10.26
C TRP A 64 0.16 2.98 -9.55
N LEU A 65 -0.41 4.05 -10.12
CA LEU A 65 -0.25 5.43 -9.65
C LEU A 65 -0.55 5.50 -8.16
N LEU A 66 0.35 6.07 -7.35
CA LEU A 66 0.15 6.42 -5.95
C LEU A 66 -0.29 7.90 -5.82
N TRP A 67 0.53 8.83 -6.29
CA TRP A 67 0.17 10.26 -6.28
C TRP A 67 0.88 11.03 -7.39
N ARG A 68 0.39 12.24 -7.65
CA ARG A 68 1.08 13.29 -8.43
C ARG A 68 1.33 14.49 -7.53
N ASP A 69 1.51 15.68 -8.10
CA ASP A 69 1.56 16.92 -7.32
C ASP A 69 0.47 16.93 -6.25
N THR A 70 0.89 17.08 -4.99
CA THR A 70 0.02 16.88 -3.82
C THR A 70 -0.08 18.16 -3.01
N PRO A 71 -0.98 19.10 -3.37
CA PRO A 71 -1.28 20.23 -2.51
C PRO A 71 -1.82 19.73 -1.17
N ARG A 72 -1.50 20.45 -0.09
CA ARG A 72 -1.91 20.09 1.26
C ARG A 72 -3.44 20.23 1.43
N GLY A 73 -4.05 19.30 2.16
CA GLY A 73 -5.42 19.39 2.67
C GLY A 73 -6.51 18.82 1.75
N ASN A 74 -6.46 19.08 0.44
CA ASN A 74 -7.50 18.64 -0.49
C ASN A 74 -7.22 17.25 -1.06
N TRP A 75 -8.29 16.46 -1.25
CA TRP A 75 -8.23 15.25 -2.04
C TRP A 75 -8.08 15.61 -3.52
N MET A 76 -7.05 15.04 -4.13
CA MET A 76 -6.82 15.01 -5.57
C MET A 76 -7.23 13.64 -6.10
N GLU A 77 -7.63 13.53 -7.36
CA GLU A 77 -8.04 12.27 -7.96
C GLU A 77 -7.57 12.17 -9.42
N ALA A 78 -7.28 10.95 -9.86
CA ALA A 78 -7.01 10.61 -11.25
C ALA A 78 -7.47 9.19 -11.57
N GLU A 79 -7.91 9.00 -12.81
CA GLU A 79 -8.14 7.69 -13.41
C GLU A 79 -6.91 7.31 -14.22
N VAL A 80 -6.34 6.13 -13.96
CA VAL A 80 -5.23 5.58 -14.77
C VAL A 80 -5.58 4.20 -15.28
N GLN A 81 -4.94 3.83 -16.38
CA GLN A 81 -4.97 2.49 -16.91
C GLN A 81 -3.72 1.74 -16.46
N VAL A 82 -3.92 0.56 -15.87
CA VAL A 82 -2.87 -0.30 -15.34
C VAL A 82 -3.13 -1.75 -15.70
N ALA A 83 -2.09 -2.53 -15.85
CA ALA A 83 -2.17 -3.97 -16.04
C ALA A 83 -1.06 -4.67 -15.27
N ILE A 84 -1.36 -5.88 -14.77
CA ILE A 84 -0.40 -6.74 -14.09
C ILE A 84 0.20 -7.69 -15.12
N THR A 85 1.53 -7.78 -15.14
CA THR A 85 2.33 -8.61 -16.04
C THR A 85 3.35 -9.46 -15.26
N ARG A 86 3.96 -10.45 -15.92
CA ARG A 86 4.93 -11.35 -15.28
C ARG A 86 6.39 -10.91 -15.52
N ALA A 87 6.62 -10.01 -16.47
CA ALA A 87 7.94 -9.45 -16.76
C ALA A 87 7.91 -7.92 -16.88
N ALA A 88 9.07 -7.31 -16.63
CA ALA A 88 9.20 -5.84 -16.61
C ALA A 88 9.08 -5.20 -18.00
N ASP A 89 9.37 -5.95 -19.06
CA ASP A 89 9.37 -5.53 -20.47
C ASP A 89 8.08 -5.93 -21.22
N GLU A 90 7.15 -6.63 -20.56
CA GLU A 90 5.85 -6.95 -21.14
C GLU A 90 4.96 -5.70 -21.27
N CYS A 91 4.37 -5.52 -22.45
CA CYS A 91 3.46 -4.41 -22.73
C CYS A 91 2.09 -4.96 -23.15
N PRO A 92 1.09 -5.00 -22.25
CA PRO A 92 -0.15 -5.72 -22.46
C PRO A 92 -1.08 -5.00 -23.45
N GLN A 93 -1.93 -5.78 -24.12
CA GLN A 93 -2.92 -5.26 -25.07
C GLN A 93 -4.25 -4.87 -24.42
N ARG A 94 -4.44 -5.23 -23.14
CA ARG A 94 -5.66 -4.97 -22.37
C ARG A 94 -5.30 -4.28 -21.06
N TRP A 95 -6.07 -3.27 -20.73
CA TRP A 95 -5.84 -2.39 -19.60
C TRP A 95 -7.05 -2.40 -18.67
N ASN A 96 -6.78 -2.32 -17.37
CA ASN A 96 -7.83 -2.12 -16.37
C ASN A 96 -7.78 -0.67 -15.89
N TRP A 97 -8.96 -0.07 -15.72
CA TRP A 97 -9.05 1.23 -15.08
C TRP A 97 -8.83 1.10 -13.57
N SER A 98 -8.13 2.06 -13.00
CA SER A 98 -7.98 2.24 -11.56
C SER A 98 -8.16 3.73 -11.23
N ALA A 99 -9.19 4.02 -10.44
CA ALA A 99 -9.35 5.33 -9.82
C ALA A 99 -8.40 5.43 -8.63
N THR A 100 -7.65 6.52 -8.55
CA THR A 100 -6.74 6.80 -7.45
C THR A 100 -7.02 8.19 -6.91
N ARG A 101 -7.18 8.33 -5.59
CA ARG A 101 -7.21 9.64 -4.94
C ARG A 101 -6.14 9.75 -3.87
N TRP A 102 -5.60 10.94 -3.68
CA TRP A 102 -4.54 11.18 -2.71
C TRP A 102 -4.68 12.55 -2.04
N ARG A 103 -4.11 12.69 -0.85
CA ARG A 103 -3.96 13.99 -0.17
C ARG A 103 -2.76 14.01 0.75
N LEU A 104 -2.23 15.19 1.02
CA LEU A 104 -1.21 15.43 2.04
C LEU A 104 -1.85 16.05 3.29
N ALA A 105 -1.60 15.45 4.46
CA ALA A 105 -2.03 15.98 5.75
C ALA A 105 -1.06 15.61 6.87
N ASP A 106 -1.09 16.35 7.97
CA ASP A 106 -0.34 15.97 9.16
C ASP A 106 -1.10 14.90 9.93
N MET A 107 -0.42 13.79 10.24
CA MET A 107 -1.01 12.66 10.94
C MET A 107 -0.12 12.26 12.12
N ALA A 108 -0.77 11.99 13.24
CA ALA A 108 -0.14 11.40 14.41
C ALA A 108 0.03 9.90 14.20
N TRP A 109 1.25 9.42 14.44
CA TRP A 109 1.62 8.04 14.28
C TRP A 109 2.18 7.49 15.59
N SER A 110 1.51 6.51 16.15
CA SER A 110 2.02 5.77 17.30
C SER A 110 3.10 4.79 16.85
N TRP A 111 4.17 4.67 17.61
CA TRP A 111 5.22 3.68 17.39
C TRP A 111 5.54 2.94 18.69
N ARG A 112 6.15 1.77 18.54
CA ARG A 112 6.68 1.00 19.67
C ARG A 112 7.92 0.21 19.32
N ASP A 113 8.65 -0.22 20.35
CA ASP A 113 9.80 -1.12 20.22
C ASP A 113 9.73 -2.38 21.09
N ASN A 114 10.68 -3.31 20.89
CA ASN A 114 10.74 -4.60 21.60
C ASN A 114 11.25 -4.50 23.04
N ARG A 115 11.59 -3.29 23.51
CA ARG A 115 11.99 -3.00 24.89
C ARG A 115 10.87 -2.34 25.69
N GLY A 116 9.69 -2.20 25.10
CA GLY A 116 8.53 -1.56 25.71
C GLY A 116 8.51 -0.05 25.55
N GLY A 117 9.43 0.53 24.77
CA GLY A 117 9.36 1.93 24.37
C GLY A 117 8.14 2.16 23.49
N THR A 118 7.40 3.23 23.77
CA THR A 118 6.27 3.69 22.96
C THR A 118 6.33 5.19 22.80
N GLY A 119 5.72 5.70 21.74
CA GLY A 119 5.61 7.14 21.54
C GLY A 119 4.67 7.49 20.40
N GLU A 120 4.53 8.78 20.18
CA GLU A 120 3.75 9.34 19.09
C GLU A 120 4.61 10.34 18.32
N VAL A 121 4.42 10.38 17.02
CA VAL A 121 5.10 11.33 16.15
C VAL A 121 4.15 11.87 15.09
N THR A 122 4.04 13.19 14.99
CA THR A 122 3.29 13.83 13.90
C THR A 122 4.18 14.01 12.68
N ARG A 123 3.73 13.54 11.52
CA ARG A 123 4.43 13.69 10.24
C ARG A 123 3.46 14.09 9.13
N ALA A 124 3.93 14.93 8.22
CA ALA A 124 3.27 15.13 6.95
C ALA A 124 3.18 13.76 6.25
N THR A 125 1.96 13.37 5.88
CA THR A 125 1.66 12.04 5.36
C THR A 125 0.84 12.18 4.10
N ILE A 126 1.29 11.52 3.03
CA ILE A 126 0.46 11.30 1.84
C ILE A 126 -0.41 10.07 2.10
N VAL A 127 -1.72 10.26 2.04
CA VAL A 127 -2.69 9.16 1.95
C VAL A 127 -2.96 8.95 0.48
N SER A 128 -2.88 7.71 0.03
CA SER A 128 -3.24 7.31 -1.33
C SER A 128 -4.26 6.18 -1.27
N GLU A 129 -5.37 6.30 -1.99
CA GLU A 129 -6.43 5.30 -2.07
C GLU A 129 -6.63 4.88 -3.52
N HIS A 130 -6.54 3.58 -3.77
CA HIS A 130 -6.73 2.98 -5.08
C HIS A 130 -7.99 2.13 -5.08
N TYR A 131 -8.85 2.37 -6.04
CA TYR A 131 -10.11 1.68 -6.17
C TYR A 131 -10.06 0.65 -7.29
N GLY A 132 -10.69 -0.50 -7.04
CA GLY A 132 -10.93 -1.52 -8.05
C GLY A 132 -11.88 -1.00 -9.12
N GLY A 133 -11.36 -0.66 -10.29
CA GLY A 133 -12.12 -0.13 -11.40
C GLY A 133 -12.03 1.38 -11.59
N ARG A 134 -12.82 1.89 -12.53
CA ARG A 134 -12.72 3.27 -13.02
C ARG A 134 -13.27 4.33 -12.06
N TYR A 135 -14.30 3.99 -11.29
CA TYR A 135 -14.99 4.93 -10.41
C TYR A 135 -15.06 4.41 -8.99
N ARG A 136 -14.76 5.28 -8.01
CA ARG A 136 -14.86 4.97 -6.57
C ARG A 136 -16.27 4.50 -6.20
N GLU A 137 -17.28 5.15 -6.79
CA GLU A 137 -18.69 4.91 -6.50
C GLU A 137 -19.16 3.53 -6.95
N THR A 138 -18.42 2.86 -7.84
CA THR A 138 -18.72 1.51 -8.37
C THR A 138 -17.72 0.45 -7.92
N ALA A 139 -16.66 0.84 -7.22
CA ALA A 139 -15.61 -0.07 -6.79
C ALA A 139 -16.15 -1.15 -5.84
N ASP A 140 -15.62 -2.36 -5.99
CA ASP A 140 -15.84 -3.52 -5.12
C ASP A 140 -14.79 -3.60 -4.01
N HIS A 141 -13.62 -3.00 -4.22
CA HIS A 141 -12.54 -2.94 -3.25
C HIS A 141 -11.68 -1.66 -3.35
N MET A 142 -10.89 -1.42 -2.31
CA MET A 142 -9.98 -0.29 -2.21
C MET A 142 -8.74 -0.65 -1.39
N GLU A 143 -7.59 -0.16 -1.82
CA GLU A 143 -6.34 -0.23 -1.07
C GLU A 143 -5.83 1.16 -0.68
N ARG A 144 -5.56 1.35 0.61
CA ARG A 144 -5.13 2.62 1.18
C ARG A 144 -3.70 2.52 1.66
N PHE A 145 -2.85 3.41 1.19
CA PHE A 145 -1.45 3.52 1.53
C PHE A 145 -1.19 4.82 2.29
N PHE A 146 -0.27 4.78 3.24
CA PHE A 146 0.14 5.94 4.03
C PHE A 146 1.64 6.10 3.96
N PHE A 147 2.10 7.21 3.38
CA PHE A 147 3.51 7.54 3.24
C PHE A 147 3.85 8.73 4.13
N ALA A 148 4.50 8.47 5.26
CA ALA A 148 4.87 9.50 6.21
C ALA A 148 6.27 10.06 5.90
N GLU A 149 6.40 11.38 6.01
CA GLU A 149 7.65 12.11 5.76
C GLU A 149 8.80 11.50 6.57
N ARG A 150 9.90 11.17 5.87
CA ARG A 150 11.12 10.55 6.41
C ARG A 150 10.94 9.13 6.98
N LEU A 151 9.75 8.55 6.91
CA LEU A 151 9.47 7.18 7.35
C LEU A 151 9.10 6.24 6.20
N GLY A 152 8.68 6.77 5.04
CA GLY A 152 8.21 5.97 3.91
C GLY A 152 6.78 5.46 4.13
N LYS A 153 6.40 4.32 3.51
CA LYS A 153 5.07 3.73 3.72
C LYS A 153 5.02 3.13 5.14
N VAL A 154 4.19 3.70 5.98
CA VAL A 154 4.04 3.30 7.39
C VAL A 154 2.81 2.44 7.65
N ARG A 155 1.87 2.42 6.68
CA ARG A 155 0.66 1.61 6.76
C ARG A 155 0.09 1.31 5.38
N TRP A 156 -0.52 0.15 5.26
CA TRP A 156 -1.38 -0.26 4.15
C TRP A 156 -2.66 -0.88 4.70
N GLU A 157 -3.77 -0.68 4.02
CA GLU A 157 -5.07 -1.25 4.37
C GLU A 157 -5.78 -1.77 3.12
N ARG A 158 -6.42 -2.94 3.26
CA ARG A 158 -7.36 -3.48 2.28
C ARG A 158 -8.78 -3.31 2.77
N TRP A 159 -9.60 -2.73 1.93
CA TRP A 159 -11.02 -2.51 2.16
C TRP A 159 -11.85 -3.18 1.08
N GLU A 160 -12.95 -3.80 1.47
CA GLU A 160 -13.90 -4.48 0.59
C GLU A 160 -15.28 -3.84 0.77
N GLN A 161 -16.02 -3.67 -0.33
CA GLN A 161 -17.34 -3.09 -0.32
C GLN A 161 -18.40 -4.20 -0.16
N ARG A 162 -19.17 -4.13 0.93
CA ARG A 162 -20.27 -5.07 1.20
C ARG A 162 -21.37 -4.93 0.16
N GLY A 163 -21.64 -6.02 -0.55
CA GLY A 163 -22.65 -6.12 -1.61
C GLY A 163 -22.09 -5.99 -3.03
N ARG A 164 -20.78 -5.75 -3.18
CA ARG A 164 -20.11 -5.74 -4.49
C ARG A 164 -18.89 -6.64 -4.57
N SER A 165 -18.14 -6.74 -3.47
CA SER A 165 -17.03 -7.68 -3.40
C SER A 165 -17.54 -9.11 -3.59
N THR A 166 -16.77 -9.90 -4.33
CA THR A 166 -17.08 -11.31 -4.62
C THR A 166 -16.67 -12.24 -3.48
N ARG A 167 -16.06 -11.72 -2.40
CA ARG A 167 -15.62 -12.52 -1.26
C ARG A 167 -16.82 -12.88 -0.38
N GLY A 168 -16.95 -14.16 -0.02
CA GLY A 168 -18.07 -14.66 0.78
C GLY A 168 -17.90 -14.51 2.30
N ASP A 169 -16.68 -14.20 2.76
CA ASP A 169 -16.25 -14.25 4.17
C ASP A 169 -15.95 -12.88 4.77
N LEU A 170 -16.42 -11.80 4.13
CA LEU A 170 -16.05 -10.41 4.47
C LEU A 170 -16.23 -10.05 5.94
N ASP A 171 -17.36 -10.43 6.55
CA ASP A 171 -17.64 -10.09 7.94
C ASP A 171 -16.70 -10.80 8.92
N ALA A 172 -16.35 -12.06 8.64
CA ALA A 172 -15.38 -12.82 9.41
C ALA A 172 -13.97 -12.23 9.26
N MET A 173 -13.56 -11.90 8.03
CA MET A 173 -12.27 -11.24 7.76
C MET A 173 -12.18 -9.87 8.46
N ALA A 174 -13.26 -9.09 8.43
CA ALA A 174 -13.31 -7.78 9.07
C ALA A 174 -13.24 -7.88 10.60
N ALA A 175 -13.94 -8.85 11.18
CA ALA A 175 -13.88 -9.13 12.62
C ALA A 175 -12.46 -9.53 13.04
N GLN A 176 -11.83 -10.46 12.31
CA GLN A 176 -10.44 -10.87 12.57
C GLN A 176 -9.45 -9.70 12.37
N THR A 177 -9.68 -8.86 11.37
CA THR A 177 -8.83 -7.71 11.11
C THR A 177 -8.96 -6.68 12.22
N ALA A 178 -10.15 -6.47 12.78
CA ALA A 178 -10.36 -5.54 13.89
C ALA A 178 -9.59 -5.94 15.16
N THR A 179 -9.26 -7.22 15.37
CA THR A 179 -8.48 -7.66 16.54
C THR A 179 -6.97 -7.43 16.38
N ARG A 180 -6.45 -7.49 15.15
CA ARG A 180 -5.00 -7.39 14.86
C ARG A 180 -4.56 -6.03 14.30
N CYS A 181 -5.51 -5.21 13.88
CA CYS A 181 -5.25 -3.94 13.21
C CYS A 181 -5.74 -2.78 14.08
N PRO A 182 -4.83 -1.87 14.51
CA PRO A 182 -5.26 -0.70 15.26
C PRO A 182 -6.14 0.17 14.36
N ALA A 183 -6.93 1.05 14.98
CA ALA A 183 -7.65 2.08 14.26
C ALA A 183 -6.66 2.87 13.37
N GLY A 184 -7.05 3.13 12.12
CA GLY A 184 -6.26 3.96 11.23
C GLY A 184 -6.53 5.45 11.52
N PRO A 185 -5.64 6.36 11.09
CA PRO A 185 -5.87 7.80 11.23
C PRO A 185 -7.00 8.31 10.32
N GLU A 186 -7.38 7.54 9.29
CA GLU A 186 -8.48 7.85 8.39
C GLU A 186 -9.72 7.00 8.69
N PRO A 187 -10.93 7.56 8.57
CA PRO A 187 -12.15 6.79 8.68
C PRO A 187 -12.29 5.78 7.53
N ALA A 188 -13.25 4.86 7.68
CA ALA A 188 -13.67 4.00 6.58
C ALA A 188 -14.13 4.86 5.38
N PRO A 189 -13.93 4.42 4.12
CA PRO A 189 -14.36 5.17 2.93
C PRO A 189 -15.87 5.42 2.86
N GLY A 190 -16.65 4.60 3.56
CA GLY A 190 -18.09 4.73 3.71
C GLY A 190 -18.65 3.62 4.61
N PRO A 191 -19.95 3.66 4.92
CA PRO A 191 -20.57 2.77 5.92
C PRO A 191 -20.62 1.29 5.51
N THR A 192 -20.49 0.99 4.22
CA THR A 192 -20.51 -0.39 3.70
C THR A 192 -19.12 -0.93 3.38
N TRP A 193 -18.07 -0.18 3.69
CA TRP A 193 -16.68 -0.59 3.48
C TRP A 193 -16.14 -1.28 4.72
N LEU A 194 -15.63 -2.50 4.55
CA LEU A 194 -15.08 -3.33 5.61
C LEU A 194 -13.58 -3.45 5.43
N ARG A 195 -12.81 -3.13 6.47
CA ARG A 195 -11.36 -3.35 6.45
C ARG A 195 -11.09 -4.83 6.68
N VAL A 196 -10.59 -5.52 5.66
CA VAL A 196 -10.34 -6.97 5.69
C VAL A 196 -8.86 -7.32 5.78
N ASP A 197 -7.98 -6.33 5.63
CA ASP A 197 -6.56 -6.48 5.93
C ASP A 197 -5.94 -5.13 6.33
N CYS A 198 -4.87 -5.19 7.11
CA CYS A 198 -3.96 -4.08 7.25
C CYS A 198 -2.55 -4.56 7.56
N ARG A 199 -1.57 -3.72 7.24
CA ARG A 199 -0.17 -3.87 7.63
C ARG A 199 0.33 -2.54 8.17
N HIS A 200 1.12 -2.59 9.23
CA HIS A 200 1.61 -1.39 9.92
C HIS A 200 3.08 -1.59 10.30
N TRP A 201 3.93 -0.62 9.95
CA TRP A 201 5.40 -0.75 10.01
C TRP A 201 6.05 0.18 11.04
N LEU A 202 5.34 0.54 12.11
CA LEU A 202 5.87 1.35 13.21
C LEU A 202 6.09 0.55 14.51
N SER A 203 6.30 -0.76 14.35
CA SER A 203 6.84 -1.64 15.38
C SER A 203 8.25 -2.06 15.02
N PHE A 204 9.21 -1.69 15.86
CA PHE A 204 10.63 -1.89 15.57
C PHE A 204 11.27 -2.85 16.56
N ASP A 205 12.00 -3.85 16.08
CA ASP A 205 13.04 -4.45 16.93
C ASP A 205 14.26 -3.52 16.90
N LEU A 206 14.73 -3.09 18.07
CA LEU A 206 15.92 -2.24 18.17
C LEU A 206 17.24 -3.02 18.01
N ARG A 207 17.17 -4.33 17.80
CA ARG A 207 18.27 -5.15 17.29
C ARG A 207 18.29 -5.00 15.77
N PRO A 208 19.46 -4.97 15.11
CA PRO A 208 19.51 -4.95 13.66
C PRO A 208 18.71 -6.11 13.06
N GLY A 209 17.72 -5.80 12.20
CA GLY A 209 17.14 -6.76 11.27
C GLY A 209 15.87 -7.52 11.66
N GLN A 210 15.04 -7.06 12.62
CA GLN A 210 13.75 -7.72 12.88
C GLN A 210 12.57 -6.75 13.09
N SER A 211 11.36 -7.19 12.73
CA SER A 211 10.09 -6.51 13.01
C SER A 211 9.32 -7.26 14.11
N ILE A 212 8.48 -6.55 14.88
CA ILE A 212 7.67 -7.18 15.95
C ILE A 212 6.23 -7.31 15.47
N PRO A 213 5.56 -8.47 15.68
CA PRO A 213 4.13 -8.62 15.39
C PRO A 213 3.30 -7.57 16.14
N TRP A 214 2.29 -6.99 15.50
CA TRP A 214 1.29 -6.17 16.21
C TRP A 214 0.38 -7.07 17.07
N PRO A 215 -0.10 -6.62 18.25
CA PRO A 215 -1.06 -7.39 19.05
C PRO A 215 -2.44 -7.39 18.40
#